data_AF-A0A2N2KGG4-F1
#
_entry.id   AF-A0A2N2KGG4-F1
#
_cell.length_a   1.000
_cell.length_b   1.000
_cell.length_c   1.000
_cell.angle_alpha   90.00
_cell.angle_beta   90.00
_cell.angle_gamma   90.00
#
_symmetry.space_group_name_H-M   'P 1'
#
loop_
_entity.id
_entity.type
_entity.pdbx_description
1 polymer ?
#
loop_
_entity_poly.entity_id
_entity_poly.type
_entity_poly.pdbx_seq_one_letter_code
_entity_poly.pdbx_strand_id
1 'polypeptide(L)'
;PVILEIPSDLPCFEELDPRKDVAILSNMISDGGNHVLPVHAEVEGGIFEEKFRELLKNALAGGIKITGLESIKAGLDVGHLTRRKHTMELLPGRHSPCAV
;
A
#
# COMPACT_ATOMS: atom_id res chain seq x y z
N PRO A 1 25.24 -2.13 -5.17
CA PRO A 1 24.53 -2.37 -3.89
C PRO A 1 23.16 -3.04 -4.14
N VAL A 2 22.83 -4.09 -3.39
CA VAL A 2 21.48 -4.65 -3.38
C VAL A 2 20.60 -3.69 -2.59
N ILE A 3 19.50 -3.23 -3.18
CA ILE A 3 18.52 -2.36 -2.53
C ILE A 3 17.38 -3.26 -2.07
N LEU A 4 16.95 -3.09 -0.82
CA LEU A 4 15.75 -3.73 -0.32
C LEU A 4 14.54 -2.97 -0.85
N GLU A 5 13.65 -3.66 -1.54
CA GLU A 5 12.42 -3.09 -2.08
C GLU A 5 11.21 -3.62 -1.31
N ILE A 6 10.33 -2.71 -0.87
CA ILE A 6 9.02 -3.01 -0.28
C ILE A 6 7.99 -2.42 -1.25
N PRO A 7 7.33 -3.23 -2.09
CA PRO A 7 6.38 -2.71 -3.07
C PRO A 7 5.09 -2.25 -2.38
N SER A 8 4.45 -1.22 -2.95
CA SER A 8 3.04 -0.99 -2.70
C SER A 8 2.18 -1.92 -3.57
N ASP A 9 1.15 -2.47 -2.97
CA ASP A 9 0.22 -3.42 -3.59
C ASP A 9 -1.22 -2.89 -3.58
N LEU A 10 -1.52 -1.94 -2.69
CA LEU A 10 -2.80 -1.25 -2.69
C LEU A 10 -2.78 -0.05 -3.67
N PRO A 11 -3.90 0.23 -4.35
CA PRO A 11 -4.07 1.44 -5.13
C PRO A 11 -4.18 2.68 -4.22
N CYS A 12 -3.82 3.84 -4.74
CA CYS A 12 -4.14 5.11 -4.07
C CYS A 12 -5.66 5.37 -4.14
N PHE A 13 -6.19 6.22 -3.25
CA PHE A 13 -7.61 6.61 -3.30
C PHE A 13 -8.00 7.23 -4.65
N GLU A 14 -7.08 7.99 -5.24
CA GLU A 14 -7.23 8.70 -6.51
C GLU A 14 -7.31 7.76 -7.72
N GLU A 15 -6.88 6.51 -7.57
CA GLU A 15 -6.94 5.49 -8.61
C GLU A 15 -8.28 4.73 -8.60
N LEU A 16 -9.15 4.97 -7.61
CA LEU A 16 -10.39 4.24 -7.38
C LEU A 16 -11.65 5.08 -7.66
N ASP A 17 -12.78 4.40 -7.87
CA ASP A 17 -14.09 5.06 -7.88
C ASP A 17 -14.34 5.69 -6.50
N PRO A 18 -14.52 7.02 -6.40
CA PRO A 18 -14.71 7.70 -5.12
C PRO A 18 -15.95 7.22 -4.35
N ARG A 19 -16.88 6.50 -4.97
CA ARG A 19 -18.05 5.94 -4.28
C ARG A 19 -17.81 4.55 -3.69
N LYS A 20 -16.68 3.92 -4.01
CA LYS A 20 -16.37 2.52 -3.66
C LYS A 20 -14.98 2.32 -3.07
N ASP A 21 -14.14 3.35 -3.09
CA ASP A 21 -12.75 3.34 -2.64
C ASP A 21 -12.54 2.66 -1.28
N VAL A 22 -13.24 3.09 -0.22
CA VAL A 22 -13.11 2.50 1.12
C VAL A 22 -13.47 1.01 1.13
N ALA A 23 -14.55 0.62 0.44
CA ALA A 23 -14.99 -0.77 0.39
C ALA A 23 -14.02 -1.66 -0.40
N ILE A 24 -13.47 -1.16 -1.50
CA ILE A 24 -12.45 -1.86 -2.29
C ILE A 24 -11.20 -2.08 -1.45
N LEU A 25 -10.67 -1.01 -0.83
CA LEU A 25 -9.46 -1.09 0.00
C LEU A 25 -9.68 -2.00 1.21
N SER A 26 -10.83 -1.90 1.89
CA SER A 26 -11.17 -2.76 3.04
C SER A 26 -11.19 -4.24 2.66
N ASN A 27 -11.70 -4.58 1.47
CA ASN A 27 -11.70 -5.95 0.98
C ASN A 27 -10.29 -6.44 0.66
N MET A 28 -9.44 -5.60 0.04
CA MET A 28 -8.07 -5.96 -0.31
C MET A 28 -7.21 -6.24 0.93
N ILE A 29 -7.34 -5.44 1.99
CA ILE A 29 -6.53 -5.61 3.20
C ILE A 29 -6.94 -6.79 4.09
N SER A 30 -8.04 -7.47 3.75
CA SER A 30 -8.63 -8.52 4.59
C SER A 30 -8.09 -9.93 4.29
N ASP A 31 -7.11 -10.08 3.40
CA ASP A 31 -6.59 -11.40 3.00
C ASP A 31 -5.58 -12.03 3.99
N GLY A 32 -5.18 -11.28 5.02
CA GLY A 32 -4.24 -11.72 6.06
C GLY A 32 -2.77 -11.46 5.73
N GLY A 33 -2.47 -10.84 4.60
CA GLY A 33 -1.14 -10.41 4.19
C GLY A 33 -0.69 -9.08 4.79
N ASN A 34 0.56 -8.71 4.48
CA ASN A 34 1.05 -7.36 4.68
C ASN A 34 0.73 -6.53 3.43
N HIS A 35 0.08 -5.39 3.63
CA HIS A 35 -0.26 -4.46 2.55
C HIS A 35 0.37 -3.10 2.80
N VAL A 36 0.73 -2.42 1.72
CA VAL A 36 1.32 -1.08 1.75
C VAL A 36 0.41 -0.15 0.95
N LEU A 37 -0.26 0.75 1.70
CA LEU A 37 -1.11 1.80 1.14
C LEU A 37 -0.29 3.05 0.81
N PRO A 38 -0.14 3.42 -0.46
CA PRO A 38 0.38 4.73 -0.83
C PRO A 38 -0.64 5.82 -0.48
N VAL A 39 -0.19 6.87 0.20
CA VAL A 39 -1.01 8.04 0.56
C VAL A 39 -0.35 9.31 0.02
N HIS A 40 -1.16 10.21 -0.52
CA HIS A 40 -0.74 11.56 -0.90
C HIS A 40 -1.26 12.60 0.10
N ALA A 41 -0.82 13.85 -0.04
CA ALA A 41 -1.19 14.93 0.87
C ALA A 41 -2.72 15.17 0.92
N GLU A 42 -3.41 14.91 -0.19
CA GLU A 42 -4.87 14.99 -0.31
C GLU A 42 -5.61 13.99 0.59
N VAL A 43 -4.92 12.95 1.05
CA VAL A 43 -5.44 11.89 1.93
C VAL A 43 -5.17 12.20 3.40
N GLU A 44 -4.02 12.81 3.71
CA GLU A 44 -3.59 13.09 5.09
C GLU A 44 -4.23 14.35 5.71
N GLY A 45 -4.89 15.17 4.90
CA GLY A 45 -5.62 16.37 5.38
C GLY A 45 -6.42 17.09 4.29
N GLY A 46 -6.78 16.39 3.22
CA GLY A 46 -7.50 16.94 2.08
C GLY A 46 -8.87 16.29 1.88
N ILE A 47 -9.33 16.29 0.63
CA ILE A 47 -10.67 15.82 0.26
C ILE A 47 -10.95 14.34 0.60
N PHE A 48 -9.90 13.55 0.85
CA PHE A 48 -10.01 12.13 1.19
C PHE A 48 -9.84 11.83 2.68
N GLU A 49 -9.64 12.85 3.55
CA GLU A 49 -9.37 12.66 4.98
C GLU A 49 -10.43 11.78 5.67
N GLU A 50 -11.72 12.10 5.49
CA GLU A 50 -12.80 11.35 6.13
C GLU A 50 -12.83 9.87 5.69
N LYS A 51 -12.54 9.61 4.42
CA LYS A 51 -12.49 8.25 3.89
C LYS A 51 -11.29 7.48 4.39
N PHE A 52 -10.15 8.15 4.53
CA PHE A 52 -8.96 7.56 5.12
C PHE A 52 -9.19 7.21 6.59
N ARG A 53 -9.81 8.11 7.35
CA ARG A 53 -10.25 7.85 8.73
C ARG A 53 -11.22 6.66 8.81
N GLU A 54 -12.16 6.56 7.88
CA GLU A 54 -13.09 5.42 7.80
C GLU A 54 -12.34 4.10 7.53
N LEU A 55 -11.44 4.08 6.54
CA LEU A 55 -10.62 2.91 6.24
C LEU A 55 -9.79 2.45 7.45
N LEU A 56 -9.14 3.38 8.16
CA LEU A 56 -8.37 3.07 9.36
C LEU A 56 -9.25 2.50 10.48
N LYS A 57 -10.45 3.05 10.68
CA LYS A 57 -11.42 2.50 11.64
C LYS A 57 -11.83 1.07 11.28
N ASN A 58 -12.14 0.83 10.01
CA ASN A 58 -12.51 -0.50 9.52
C ASN A 58 -11.37 -1.50 9.73
N ALA A 59 -10.14 -1.11 9.40
CA ALA A 59 -8.96 -1.95 9.58
C ALA A 59 -8.73 -2.32 11.05
N LEU A 60 -8.75 -1.33 11.95
CA LEU A 60 -8.58 -1.55 13.39
C LEU A 60 -9.70 -2.42 13.97
N ALA A 61 -10.95 -2.20 13.56
CA ALA A 61 -12.08 -3.03 13.97
C ALA A 61 -11.99 -4.47 13.45
N GLY A 62 -11.38 -4.67 12.29
CA GLY A 62 -11.06 -5.98 11.71
C GLY A 62 -9.84 -6.67 12.34
N GLY A 63 -9.19 -6.05 13.33
CA GLY A 63 -8.00 -6.61 13.98
C GLY A 63 -6.70 -6.46 13.16
N ILE A 64 -6.71 -5.61 12.13
CA ILE A 64 -5.53 -5.33 11.31
C ILE A 64 -4.59 -4.40 12.07
N LYS A 65 -3.30 -4.74 12.09
CA LYS A 65 -2.26 -3.91 12.69
C LYS A 65 -1.78 -2.86 11.68
N ILE A 66 -1.99 -1.58 11.99
CA ILE A 66 -1.42 -0.47 11.22
C ILE A 66 -0.03 -0.14 11.76
N THR A 67 0.96 -0.05 10.88
CA THR A 67 2.37 0.18 11.26
C THR A 67 3.13 0.90 10.16
N GLY A 68 4.32 1.44 10.47
CA GLY A 68 5.17 2.09 9.49
C GLY A 68 6.04 1.10 8.70
N LEU A 69 6.61 1.58 7.58
CA LEU A 69 7.48 0.77 6.73
C LEU A 69 8.74 0.28 7.45
N GLU A 70 9.23 1.01 8.46
CA GLU A 70 10.36 0.60 9.28
C GLU A 70 10.05 -0.67 10.08
N SER A 71 8.82 -0.81 10.55
CA SER A 71 8.36 -1.96 11.30
C SER A 71 8.17 -3.18 10.39
N ILE A 72 7.67 -2.96 9.17
CA ILE A 72 7.63 -4.01 8.13
C ILE A 72 9.06 -4.47 7.83
N LYS A 73 9.97 -3.53 7.54
CA LYS A 73 11.37 -3.80 7.24
C LYS A 73 12.06 -4.61 8.33
N ALA A 74 11.82 -4.28 9.61
CA ALA A 74 12.42 -4.98 10.74
C ALA A 74 11.96 -6.44 10.87
N GLY A 75 10.78 -6.78 10.34
CA GLY A 75 10.23 -8.14 10.33
C GLY A 75 10.62 -8.99 9.12
N LEU A 76 11.32 -8.43 8.13
CA LEU A 76 11.69 -9.16 6.91
C LEU A 76 12.90 -10.06 7.15
N ASP A 77 12.78 -11.33 6.76
CA ASP A 77 13.91 -12.24 6.64
C ASP A 77 14.64 -12.01 5.32
N VAL A 78 15.61 -11.10 5.35
CA VAL A 78 16.40 -10.70 4.16
C VAL A 78 17.13 -11.89 3.53
N GLY A 79 17.43 -12.95 4.29
CA GLY A 79 18.10 -14.16 3.79
C GLY A 79 17.26 -14.97 2.81
N HIS A 80 15.93 -14.88 2.92
CA HIS A 80 14.98 -15.61 2.09
C HIS A 80 14.37 -14.77 0.96
N LEU A 81 14.77 -13.51 0.80
CA LEU A 81 14.28 -12.66 -0.28
C LEU A 81 14.97 -12.99 -1.61
N THR A 82 14.17 -13.08 -2.67
CA THR A 82 14.68 -13.23 -4.04
C THR A 82 15.52 -12.03 -4.43
N ARG A 83 16.74 -12.29 -4.91
CA ARG A 83 17.60 -11.25 -5.49
C ARG A 83 17.34 -11.16 -6.99
N ARG A 84 16.97 -9.97 -7.46
CA ARG A 84 16.83 -9.66 -8.89
C ARG A 84 17.67 -8.46 -9.28
N LYS A 85 17.92 -8.31 -10.58
CA LYS A 85 18.46 -7.06 -11.12
C LYS A 85 17.37 -6.00 -11.08
N HIS A 86 17.77 -4.77 -10.81
CA HIS A 86 16.86 -3.63 -10.88
C HIS A 86 16.46 -3.41 -12.34
N THR A 87 15.15 -3.33 -12.57
CA THR A 87 14.53 -3.12 -13.88
C THR A 87 13.38 -2.13 -13.72
N MET A 88 13.19 -1.28 -14.72
CA MET A 88 12.10 -0.30 -14.76
C MET A 88 11.15 -0.66 -15.91
N GLU A 89 9.85 -0.70 -15.64
CA GLU A 89 8.82 -0.98 -16.64
C GLU A 89 7.59 -0.11 -16.41
N LEU A 90 6.93 0.29 -17.51
CA LEU A 90 5.63 0.95 -17.44
C LEU A 90 4.53 -0.11 -17.31
N LEU A 91 4.07 -0.35 -16.09
CA LEU A 91 2.99 -1.31 -15.82
C LEU A 91 1.65 -0.80 -16.37
N PRO A 92 0.75 -1.71 -16.82
CA PRO A 92 -0.60 -1.34 -17.24
C PRO A 92 -1.32 -0.53 -16.15
N GLY A 93 -1.89 0.62 -16.53
CA GLY A 93 -2.62 1.50 -15.61
C GLY A 93 -1.74 2.49 -14.82
N ARG A 94 -0.40 2.42 -14.92
CA ARG A 94 0.48 3.43 -14.33
C ARG A 94 0.80 4.54 -15.33
N HIS A 95 0.87 5.78 -14.83
CA HIS A 95 1.28 6.94 -15.64
C HIS A 95 2.82 7.05 -15.80
N SER A 96 3.59 6.33 -14.98
CA SER A 96 5.06 6.41 -14.94
C SER A 96 5.70 5.03 -14.75
N PRO A 97 6.94 4.81 -15.24
CA PRO A 97 7.67 3.56 -15.01
C PRO A 97 7.90 3.26 -13.52
N CYS A 98 7.81 1.99 -13.14
CA CYS A 98 8.02 1.48 -11.79
C CYS A 98 9.15 0.45 -11.76
N ALA A 99 9.78 0.27 -10.60
CA ALA A 99 10.70 -0.83 -10.38
C ALA A 99 9.92 -2.16 -10.39
N VAL A 100 10.28 -3.07 -11.31
CA VAL A 100 9.66 -4.40 -11.48
C VAL A 100 10.67 -5.50 -11.35
#